data_AF-A0A357MPT1-F1
#
_entry.id   AF-A0A357MPT1-F1
#
_cell.length_a   1.000
_cell.length_b   1.000
_cell.length_c   1.000
_cell.angle_alpha   90.00
_cell.angle_beta   90.00
_cell.angle_gamma   90.00
#
_symmetry.space_group_name_H-M   'P 1'
#
loop_
_entity.id
_entity.type
_entity.pdbx_description
1 polymer ?
#
loop_
_entity_poly.entity_id
_entity_poly.type
_entity_poly.pdbx_seq_one_letter_code
_entity_poly.pdbx_strand_id
1 'polypeptide(L)'
;MVGWLCKYKVQLYICTEKIFKNADQLVPVEIKAAATFHQDFLRGLDFFSDLVKARCNKKFLIYGGKQEQKIGMTKIFNYKNTAKLLKE
;
A
#
# COMPACT_ATOMS: atom_id res chain seq x y z
N MET A 1 14.88 23.86 27.91
CA MET A 1 16.13 23.93 27.12
C MET A 1 16.48 22.50 26.77
N VAL A 2 16.32 21.93 25.58
CA VAL A 2 16.18 22.34 24.16
C VAL A 2 15.17 21.32 23.57
N GLY A 3 14.09 21.64 22.84
CA GLY A 3 14.01 22.28 21.51
C GLY A 3 14.51 21.32 20.42
N TRP A 4 13.81 20.91 19.35
CA TRP A 4 12.57 21.36 18.66
C TRP A 4 12.12 20.27 17.64
N LEU A 5 10.82 20.27 17.31
CA LEU A 5 10.17 19.94 16.02
C LEU A 5 10.18 18.52 15.40
N CYS A 6 9.01 17.86 15.45
CA CYS A 6 8.31 17.47 14.22
C CYS A 6 6.79 17.61 14.43
N LYS A 7 6.20 18.64 13.82
CA LYS A 7 4.75 18.89 13.80
C LYS A 7 4.07 17.83 12.90
N TYR A 8 2.80 17.56 13.20
CA TYR A 8 1.85 16.68 12.49
C TYR A 8 1.89 15.20 12.89
N LYS A 9 1.23 14.92 14.01
CA LYS A 9 0.74 13.58 14.38
C LYS A 9 -0.48 13.27 13.51
N VAL A 10 -0.27 12.86 12.26
CA VAL A 10 -1.37 12.30 11.44
C VAL A 10 -1.50 10.83 11.85
N GLN A 11 -2.24 10.58 12.92
CA GLN A 11 -2.71 9.24 13.27
C GLN A 11 -3.84 8.90 12.29
N LEU A 12 -3.45 8.48 11.09
CA LEU A 12 -4.39 8.02 10.08
C LEU A 12 -4.66 6.55 10.33
N TYR A 13 -5.77 6.24 11.01
CA TYR A 13 -6.28 4.87 11.10
C TYR A 13 -6.78 4.45 9.72
N ILE A 14 -5.89 3.90 8.90
CA ILE A 14 -6.23 3.18 7.68
C ILE A 14 -5.60 1.80 7.80
N CYS A 15 -6.39 0.75 7.58
CA CYS A 15 -5.97 -0.66 7.66
C CYS A 15 -5.05 -1.08 6.50
N THR A 16 -4.06 -0.26 6.15
CA THR A 16 -2.92 -0.68 5.35
C THR A 16 -1.88 -1.26 6.30
N GLU A 17 -1.66 -2.57 6.23
CA GLU A 17 -0.69 -3.30 7.06
C GLU A 17 0.71 -2.66 7.02
N LYS A 18 1.11 -2.08 5.88
CA LYS A 18 2.41 -1.43 5.74
C LYS A 18 2.40 -0.25 4.77
N ILE A 19 3.21 0.76 5.08
CA ILE A 19 3.48 1.89 4.20
C ILE A 19 4.99 2.01 4.05
N PHE A 20 5.46 2.04 2.81
CA PHE A 20 6.86 2.37 2.51
C PHE A 20 6.97 3.83 2.13
N LYS A 21 7.98 4.52 2.68
CA LYS A 21 8.37 5.85 2.23
C LYS A 21 9.54 5.72 1.27
N ASN A 22 9.34 6.11 0.02
CA ASN A 22 10.40 6.20 -0.96
C ASN A 22 10.52 7.66 -1.42
N ALA A 23 11.56 8.36 -0.95
CA ALA A 23 11.66 9.82 -1.06
C ALA A 23 10.39 10.54 -0.55
N ASP A 24 9.71 11.29 -1.43
CA ASP A 24 8.46 12.00 -1.10
C ASP A 24 7.19 11.20 -1.46
N GLN A 25 7.35 9.93 -1.84
CA GLN A 25 6.27 9.03 -2.20
C GLN A 25 5.91 8.09 -1.03
N LEU A 26 4.61 7.87 -0.85
CA LEU A 26 3.97 6.96 0.07
C LEU A 26 3.39 5.80 -0.75
N VAL A 27 3.87 4.61 -0.45
CA VAL A 27 3.47 3.40 -1.15
C VAL A 27 2.66 2.54 -0.19
N PRO A 28 1.32 2.48 -0.33
CA PRO A 28 0.49 1.62 0.50
C PRO A 28 0.62 0.16 0.08
N VAL A 29 0.73 -0.71 1.07
CA VAL A 29 0.74 -2.17 0.91
C VAL A 29 -0.31 -2.78 1.81
N GLU A 30 -1.21 -3.54 1.21
CA GLU A 30 -2.26 -4.27 1.91
C GLU A 30 -2.07 -5.78 1.72
N ILE A 31 -2.20 -6.55 2.80
CA ILE A 31 -2.03 -8.00 2.80
C ILE A 31 -3.39 -8.64 3.12
N LYS A 32 -3.84 -9.58 2.29
CA LYS A 32 -5.10 -10.32 2.49
C LYS A 32 -4.85 -11.82 2.52
N ALA A 33 -5.27 -12.48 3.59
CA ALA A 33 -5.28 -13.93 3.69
C ALA A 33 -6.47 -14.56 2.94
N ALA A 34 -6.63 -14.24 1.66
CA ALA A 34 -7.70 -14.75 0.80
C ALA A 34 -7.13 -15.51 -0.42
N ALA A 35 -7.79 -16.59 -0.83
CA ALA A 35 -7.37 -17.43 -1.95
C ALA A 35 -7.90 -16.94 -3.32
N THR A 36 -8.97 -16.16 -3.33
CA THR A 36 -9.60 -15.61 -4.54
C THR A 36 -9.54 -14.09 -4.47
N PHE A 37 -9.22 -13.46 -5.60
CA PHE A 37 -9.20 -12.01 -5.70
C PHE A 37 -10.63 -11.46 -5.73
N HIS A 38 -10.88 -10.42 -4.93
CA HIS A 38 -12.09 -9.61 -5.00
C HIS A 38 -11.70 -8.15 -5.19
N GLN A 39 -12.41 -7.45 -6.09
CA GLN A 39 -12.15 -6.03 -6.38
C GLN A 39 -12.27 -5.16 -5.12
N ASP A 40 -13.11 -5.57 -4.18
CA ASP A 40 -13.28 -4.94 -2.87
C ASP A 40 -12.00 -4.87 -2.02
N PHE A 41 -10.98 -5.69 -2.31
CA PHE A 41 -9.67 -5.61 -1.66
C PHE A 41 -8.92 -4.32 -2.01
N LEU A 42 -9.32 -3.63 -3.08
CA LEU A 42 -8.68 -2.40 -3.52
C LEU A 42 -9.19 -1.17 -2.78
N ARG A 43 -10.35 -1.24 -2.12
CA ARG A 43 -11.01 -0.08 -1.49
C ARG A 43 -10.13 0.64 -0.47
N GLY A 44 -9.41 -0.10 0.36
CA GLY A 44 -8.49 0.48 1.36
C GLY A 44 -7.32 1.21 0.70
N LEU A 45 -6.73 0.58 -0.31
CA LEU A 45 -5.65 1.17 -1.11
C LEU A 45 -6.12 2.40 -1.90
N ASP A 46 -7.33 2.36 -2.47
CA ASP A 46 -7.93 3.47 -3.21
C ASP A 46 -8.19 4.65 -2.28
N PHE A 47 -8.82 4.41 -1.12
CA PHE A 47 -9.02 5.42 -0.09
C PHE A 47 -7.72 6.08 0.36
N PHE A 48 -6.66 5.29 0.60
CA PHE A 48 -5.36 5.83 0.98
C PHE A 48 -4.75 6.70 -0.13
N SER A 49 -4.80 6.22 -1.38
CA SER A 49 -4.29 6.94 -2.54
C SER A 49 -4.99 8.28 -2.72
N ASP A 50 -6.30 8.33 -2.54
CA ASP A 50 -7.09 9.56 -2.67
C ASP A 50 -6.76 10.57 -1.56
N LEU A 51 -6.44 10.08 -0.37
CA LEU A 51 -6.05 10.93 0.74
C LEU A 51 -4.69 11.60 0.51
N VAL A 52 -3.70 10.84 0.04
CA VAL A 52 -2.31 11.33 -0.12
C VAL A 52 -2.02 11.90 -1.51
N LYS A 53 -2.95 11.71 -2.46
CA LYS A 53 -2.96 12.28 -3.82
C LYS A 53 -1.64 12.04 -4.55
N ALA A 54 -0.97 13.11 -4.99
CA ALA A 54 0.27 13.09 -5.78
C ALA A 54 1.45 12.39 -5.07
N ARG A 55 1.33 12.10 -3.78
CA ARG A 55 2.34 11.35 -3.02
C ARG A 55 2.17 9.84 -3.16
N CYS A 56 1.13 9.33 -3.81
CA CYS A 56 0.95 7.90 -4.08
C CYS A 56 0.93 7.65 -5.58
N ASN A 57 2.03 7.10 -6.11
CA ASN A 57 2.17 6.75 -7.52
C ASN A 57 2.07 5.24 -7.81
N LYS A 58 2.11 4.39 -6.77
CA LYS A 58 1.94 2.94 -6.87
C LYS A 58 1.35 2.36 -5.59
N LYS A 59 0.57 1.29 -5.75
CA LYS A 59 -0.07 0.55 -4.65
C LYS A 59 0.20 -0.94 -4.79
N PHE A 60 0.28 -1.66 -3.67
CA PHE A 60 0.50 -3.09 -3.68
C PHE A 60 -0.55 -3.84 -2.87
N LEU A 61 -1.14 -4.87 -3.49
CA LEU A 61 -1.95 -5.87 -2.81
C LEU A 61 -1.20 -7.19 -2.81
N ILE A 62 -0.96 -7.75 -1.64
CA ILE A 62 -0.39 -9.08 -1.46
C ILE A 62 -1.50 -10.00 -0.97
N TYR A 63 -1.70 -11.14 -1.62
CA TYR A 63 -2.74 -12.08 -1.17
C TYR A 63 -2.38 -13.55 -1.41
N GLY A 64 -3.24 -14.45 -0.91
CA GLY A 64 -3.05 -15.90 -0.94
C GLY A 64 -3.32 -16.57 -2.29
N GLY A 65 -4.02 -15.89 -3.21
CA GLY A 65 -4.45 -16.46 -4.47
C GLY A 65 -3.39 -16.46 -5.57
N LYS A 66 -3.62 -17.26 -6.62
CA LYS A 66 -2.64 -17.51 -7.68
C LYS A 66 -2.56 -16.41 -8.75
N GLN A 67 -3.59 -15.58 -8.87
CA GLN A 67 -3.68 -14.57 -9.93
C GLN A 67 -2.85 -13.35 -9.56
N GLU A 68 -1.78 -13.09 -10.30
CA GLU A 68 -1.02 -11.83 -10.23
C GLU A 68 -1.43 -10.96 -11.41
N GLN A 69 -1.69 -9.69 -11.16
CA GLN A 69 -2.15 -8.76 -12.20
C GLN A 69 -1.88 -7.30 -11.80
N LYS A 70 -2.06 -6.40 -12.76
CA LYS A 70 -2.01 -4.95 -12.53
C LYS A 70 -3.38 -4.36 -12.86
N ILE A 71 -3.95 -3.62 -11.92
CA ILE A 71 -5.22 -2.91 -12.08
C ILE A 71 -4.94 -1.43 -11.81
N GLY A 72 -4.98 -0.60 -12.86
CA GLY A 72 -4.58 0.80 -12.76
C GLY A 72 -3.14 0.95 -12.24
N MET A 73 -2.97 1.63 -11.10
CA MET A 73 -1.68 1.77 -10.41
C MET A 73 -1.44 0.72 -9.31
N THR A 74 -2.38 -0.21 -9.10
CA THR A 74 -2.27 -1.28 -8.11
C THR A 74 -1.67 -2.53 -8.73
N LYS A 75 -0.57 -3.02 -8.15
CA LYS A 75 0.03 -4.31 -8.51
C LYS A 75 -0.36 -5.36 -7.47
N ILE A 76 -0.85 -6.48 -7.96
CA ILE A 76 -1.38 -7.59 -7.16
C ILE A 76 -0.40 -8.76 -7.25
N PHE A 77 0.08 -9.21 -6.10
CA PHE A 77 1.06 -10.29 -5.98
C PHE A 77 0.55 -11.43 -5.11
N ASN A 78 0.95 -12.65 -5.45
CA ASN A 78 0.87 -13.75 -4.49
C ASN A 78 1.94 -13.52 -3.40
N TYR A 79 1.62 -13.86 -2.15
CA TYR A 79 2.53 -13.73 -1.01
C TYR A 79 3.89 -14.43 -1.22
N LYS A 80 3.93 -15.55 -1.96
CA LYS A 80 5.16 -16.28 -2.28
C LYS A 80 6.11 -15.50 -3.21
N ASN A 81 5.58 -14.54 -3.95
CA ASN A 81 6.33 -13.75 -4.93
C ASN A 81 6.62 -12.32 -4.43
N THR A 82 6.49 -12.07 -3.13
CA THR A 82 6.74 -10.76 -2.51
C THR A 82 8.14 -10.22 -2.73
N ALA A 83 9.14 -11.08 -2.95
CA ALA A 83 10.49 -10.66 -3.34
C ALA A 83 10.52 -9.81 -4.62
N LYS A 84 9.52 -9.96 -5.52
CA LYS A 84 9.38 -9.12 -6.72
C LYS A 84 9.09 -7.65 -6.38
N LEU A 85 8.44 -7.38 -5.24
CA LEU A 85 8.09 -6.02 -4.80
C LEU A 85 9.34 -5.17 -4.51
N LEU A 86 10.45 -5.80 -4.09
CA LEU A 86 11.71 -5.09 -3.83
C LEU A 86 12.42 -4.62 -5.10
N LYS A 87 12.02 -5.13 -6.28
CA LYS A 87 12.63 -4.79 -7.58
C LYS A 87 11.88 -3.67 -8.32
N GLU A 88 10.86 -3.08 -7.68
CA GLU A 88 9.91 -2.10 -8.24
C GLU A 88 10.09 -0.69 -7.69
#